data_AF-A0A4P9W9A3-F1
#
_entry.id   AF-A0A4P9W9A3-F1
#
_cell.length_a   1.000
_cell.length_b   1.000
_cell.length_c   1.000
_cell.angle_alpha   90.00
_cell.angle_beta   90.00
_cell.angle_gamma   90.00
#
_symmetry.space_group_name_H-M   'P 1'
#
loop_
_entity.id
_entity.type
_entity.pdbx_description
1 polymer ?
#
loop_
_entity_poly.entity_id
_entity_poly.type
_entity_poly.pdbx_seq_one_letter_code
_entity_poly.pdbx_strand_id
1 'polypeptide(L)'
;MEARKTHLRHMAGSAVGDLLKPSRGLRDDIVRAGGTPKDHAKQNKLMLKDLQKANKAKKEDMQKPAPAPFKMKQFEDVPSKLQTRRPSVSNTPFSSSTPVLVTESRPSTASSTSSRGSGKNFININASKARESPTPRTPRTPDLKQTERKTKMGEIPKYLVDRKMEWATKERERLKKLEEQKIPPGMMVMPEQERLETLKFLEQNRDTILSDMGRFPVVIETTSMKRRKAELDEKLRETEAAVEVFSRGEVLVNRREYDARTARAAT
;
A
#
# COMPACT_ATOMS: atom_id res chain seq x y z
N MET A 1 -8.78 -14.44 -20.59
CA MET A 1 -9.80 -14.20 -19.53
C MET A 1 -11.00 -13.42 -20.05
N GLU A 2 -10.86 -12.47 -20.99
CA GLU A 2 -12.01 -11.73 -21.56
C GLU A 2 -12.93 -12.58 -22.44
N ALA A 3 -12.40 -13.46 -23.29
CA ALA A 3 -13.22 -14.26 -24.22
C ALA A 3 -14.19 -15.26 -23.55
N ARG A 4 -13.82 -15.80 -22.37
CA ARG A 4 -14.75 -16.64 -21.56
C ARG A 4 -15.84 -15.79 -20.90
N LYS A 5 -15.51 -14.54 -20.55
CA LYS A 5 -16.42 -13.60 -19.89
C LYS A 5 -17.47 -13.06 -20.87
N THR A 6 -17.10 -12.84 -22.13
CA THR A 6 -18.04 -12.46 -23.19
C THR A 6 -18.99 -13.60 -23.54
N HIS A 7 -18.49 -14.84 -23.68
CA HIS A 7 -19.32 -16.01 -23.98
C HIS A 7 -20.41 -16.28 -22.91
N LEU A 8 -20.08 -16.14 -21.62
CA LEU A 8 -21.05 -16.25 -20.52
C LEU A 8 -22.13 -15.14 -20.53
N ARG A 9 -21.80 -13.92 -20.97
CA ARG A 9 -22.80 -12.84 -21.12
C ARG A 9 -23.81 -13.12 -22.23
N HIS A 10 -23.38 -13.77 -23.31
CA HIS A 10 -24.26 -14.13 -24.42
C HIS A 10 -25.18 -15.33 -24.12
N MET A 11 -24.86 -16.15 -23.11
CA MET A 11 -25.64 -17.32 -22.68
C MET A 11 -26.60 -17.05 -21.50
N ALA A 12 -26.38 -15.97 -20.74
CA ALA A 12 -27.36 -15.49 -19.77
C ALA A 12 -28.48 -14.77 -20.57
N GLY A 13 -29.76 -15.06 -20.32
CA GLY A 13 -30.93 -14.52 -21.05
C GLY A 13 -31.13 -12.98 -21.03
N SER A 14 -30.07 -12.21 -20.76
CA SER A 14 -29.99 -10.76 -20.78
C SER A 14 -29.88 -10.16 -22.19
N ALA A 15 -29.60 -10.96 -23.22
CA ALA A 15 -29.33 -10.47 -24.58
C ALA A 15 -30.47 -9.62 -25.16
N VAL A 16 -31.73 -9.99 -24.91
CA VAL A 16 -32.90 -9.23 -25.35
C VAL A 16 -33.02 -7.90 -24.59
N GLY A 17 -32.70 -7.89 -23.29
CA GLY A 17 -32.71 -6.68 -22.46
C GLY A 17 -31.60 -5.69 -22.80
N ASP A 18 -30.44 -6.19 -23.22
CA ASP A 18 -29.32 -5.36 -23.69
C ASP A 18 -29.60 -4.74 -25.07
N LEU A 19 -30.38 -5.43 -25.92
CA LEU A 19 -30.81 -4.91 -27.22
C LEU A 19 -31.89 -3.81 -27.08
N LEU A 20 -32.86 -4.01 -26.20
CA LEU A 20 -33.94 -3.04 -25.94
C LEU A 20 -33.46 -1.82 -25.13
N LYS A 21 -32.45 -2.01 -24.27
CA LYS A 21 -31.88 -0.95 -23.42
C LYS A 21 -30.35 -1.08 -23.43
N PRO A 22 -29.65 -0.63 -24.47
CA PRO A 22 -28.19 -0.66 -24.49
C PRO A 22 -27.62 0.24 -23.38
N SER A 23 -26.54 -0.20 -22.74
CA SER A 23 -25.90 0.60 -21.69
C SER A 23 -25.21 1.83 -22.27
N ARG A 24 -25.30 2.96 -21.56
CA ARG A 24 -24.74 4.24 -22.02
C ARG A 24 -23.27 4.43 -21.61
N GLY A 25 -22.65 3.38 -21.07
CA GLY A 25 -21.24 3.33 -20.70
C GLY A 25 -20.97 2.54 -19.41
N LEU A 26 -19.71 2.55 -18.99
CA LEU A 26 -19.20 1.73 -17.89
C LEU A 26 -19.90 1.99 -16.54
N ARG A 27 -20.39 3.22 -16.31
CA ARG A 27 -21.12 3.56 -15.08
C ARG A 27 -22.49 2.89 -15.04
N ASP A 28 -23.20 2.84 -16.17
CA ASP A 28 -24.50 2.16 -16.26
C ASP A 28 -24.34 0.65 -16.13
N ASP A 29 -23.26 0.07 -16.64
CA ASP A 29 -22.97 -1.37 -16.47
C ASP A 29 -22.79 -1.74 -14.99
N ILE A 30 -22.13 -0.87 -14.22
CA ILE A 30 -21.94 -1.05 -12.78
C ILE A 30 -23.28 -1.00 -12.05
N VAL A 31 -24.16 -0.05 -12.41
CA VAL A 31 -25.50 0.07 -11.83
C VAL A 31 -26.37 -1.13 -12.18
N ARG A 32 -26.35 -1.59 -13.44
CA ARG A 32 -27.11 -2.75 -13.91
C ARG A 32 -26.64 -4.04 -13.22
N ALA A 33 -25.36 -4.13 -12.87
CA ALA A 33 -24.81 -5.22 -12.07
C ALA A 33 -25.10 -5.08 -10.55
N GLY A 34 -25.89 -4.08 -10.11
CA GLY A 34 -26.26 -3.84 -8.72
C GLY A 34 -25.20 -3.08 -7.90
N GLY A 35 -24.16 -2.56 -8.54
CA GLY A 35 -23.11 -1.76 -7.90
C GLY A 35 -23.40 -0.26 -7.94
N THR A 36 -22.70 0.51 -7.10
CA THR A 36 -22.74 1.98 -7.15
C THR A 36 -21.49 2.51 -7.87
N PRO A 37 -21.64 3.34 -8.93
CA PRO A 37 -20.50 3.95 -9.60
C PRO A 37 -19.70 4.82 -8.63
N LYS A 38 -18.38 4.77 -8.80
CA LYS A 38 -17.46 5.52 -7.94
C LYS A 38 -17.65 7.03 -8.10
N ASP A 39 -17.95 7.70 -6.99
CA ASP A 39 -18.05 9.16 -6.93
C ASP A 39 -16.68 9.80 -6.70
N HIS A 40 -16.07 10.24 -7.81
CA HIS A 40 -14.79 10.91 -7.79
C HIS A 40 -14.85 12.30 -7.15
N ALA A 41 -15.99 13.00 -7.21
CA ALA A 41 -16.12 14.32 -6.60
C ALA A 41 -16.06 14.23 -5.07
N LYS A 42 -16.75 13.23 -4.49
CA LYS A 42 -16.67 12.94 -3.06
C LYS A 42 -15.27 12.51 -2.63
N GLN A 43 -14.61 11.63 -3.40
CA GLN A 43 -13.24 11.21 -3.09
C GLN A 43 -12.24 12.36 -3.19
N ASN A 44 -12.35 13.22 -4.21
CA ASN A 44 -11.49 14.39 -4.38
C ASN A 44 -11.67 15.39 -3.24
N LYS A 45 -12.92 15.60 -2.78
CA LYS A 45 -13.22 16.46 -1.63
C LYS A 45 -12.57 15.94 -0.34
N LEU A 46 -12.63 14.63 -0.11
CA LEU A 46 -11.95 14.00 1.03
C LEU A 46 -10.42 14.16 0.93
N MET A 47 -9.84 13.87 -0.24
CA MET A 47 -8.40 14.03 -0.46
C MET A 47 -7.94 15.47 -0.24
N LEU A 48 -8.70 16.47 -0.72
CA LEU A 48 -8.39 17.88 -0.48
C LEU A 48 -8.45 18.23 1.02
N LYS A 49 -9.43 17.68 1.75
CA LYS A 49 -9.57 17.90 3.20
C LYS A 49 -8.39 17.29 3.98
N ASP A 50 -7.97 16.09 3.62
CA ASP A 50 -6.83 15.41 4.25
C ASP A 50 -5.52 16.15 3.95
N LEU A 51 -5.34 16.60 2.71
CA LEU A 51 -4.18 17.40 2.31
C LEU A 51 -4.13 18.74 3.06
N GLN A 52 -5.27 19.41 3.22
CA GLN A 52 -5.39 20.61 4.04
C GLN A 52 -5.02 20.35 5.50
N LYS A 53 -5.51 19.25 6.08
CA LYS A 53 -5.19 18.87 7.47
C LYS A 53 -3.70 18.57 7.64
N ALA A 54 -3.09 17.84 6.70
CA ALA A 54 -1.67 17.53 6.71
C ALA A 54 -0.80 18.80 6.58
N ASN A 55 -1.17 19.72 5.69
CA ASN A 55 -0.46 20.99 5.54
C ASN A 55 -0.64 21.90 6.76
N LYS A 56 -1.81 21.90 7.40
CA LYS A 56 -2.06 22.61 8.65
C LYS A 56 -1.17 22.06 9.79
N ALA A 57 -1.13 20.74 9.96
CA ALA A 57 -0.27 20.09 10.95
C ALA A 57 1.21 20.39 10.70
N LYS A 58 1.67 20.29 9.45
CA LYS A 58 3.05 20.68 9.08
C LYS A 58 3.36 22.14 9.41
N LYS A 59 2.41 23.06 9.17
CA LYS A 59 2.57 24.48 9.51
C LYS A 59 2.62 24.69 11.02
N GLU A 60 1.79 23.99 11.79
CA GLU A 60 1.80 24.00 13.26
C GLU A 60 3.12 23.45 13.80
N ASP A 61 3.63 22.35 13.25
CA ASP A 61 4.93 21.78 13.65
C ASP A 61 6.11 22.67 13.29
N MET A 62 6.04 23.38 12.16
CA MET A 62 7.03 24.41 11.79
C MET A 62 6.94 25.68 12.65
N GLN A 63 5.77 25.98 13.21
CA GLN A 63 5.58 27.12 14.12
C GLN A 63 5.94 26.81 15.56
N LYS A 64 5.98 25.53 15.96
CA LYS A 64 6.57 25.13 17.24
C LYS A 64 8.05 25.49 17.22
N PRO A 65 8.56 26.24 18.22
CA PRO A 65 9.99 26.51 18.29
C PRO A 65 10.72 25.18 18.36
N ALA A 66 11.82 25.05 17.60
CA ALA A 66 12.65 23.85 17.65
C ALA A 66 13.00 23.55 19.11
N PRO A 67 12.92 22.29 19.57
CA PRO A 67 13.25 21.94 20.94
C PRO A 67 14.65 22.47 21.24
N ALA A 68 14.80 23.13 22.39
CA ALA A 68 16.06 23.70 22.80
C ALA A 68 17.14 22.60 22.71
N PRO A 69 18.28 22.87 22.06
CA PRO A 69 19.32 21.87 21.89
C PRO A 69 19.70 21.33 23.27
N PHE A 70 19.65 20.01 23.41
CA PHE A 70 19.91 19.35 24.68
C PHE A 70 21.34 19.68 25.15
N LYS A 71 21.43 20.53 26.16
CA LYS A 71 22.65 20.81 26.92
C LYS A 71 22.53 20.10 28.26
N MET A 72 23.57 19.35 28.63
CA MET A 72 23.64 18.84 30.00
C MET A 72 23.77 20.01 30.97
N LYS A 73 23.12 19.92 32.14
CA LYS A 73 23.11 20.96 33.19
C LYS A 73 24.52 21.44 33.58
N GLN A 74 25.51 20.55 33.52
CA GLN A 74 26.91 20.85 33.84
C GLN A 74 27.60 21.78 32.83
N PHE A 75 27.00 21.99 31.65
CA PHE A 75 27.56 22.80 30.56
C PHE A 75 26.61 23.89 30.08
N GLU A 76 25.59 24.25 30.88
CA GLU A 76 24.60 25.27 30.52
C GLU A 76 25.24 26.67 30.41
N ASP A 77 26.10 27.01 31.36
CA ASP A 77 26.79 28.31 31.46
C ASP A 77 28.18 28.34 30.80
N VAL A 78 28.58 27.27 30.11
CA VAL A 78 29.89 27.22 29.45
C VAL A 78 29.76 27.80 28.03
N PRO A 79 30.33 28.99 27.75
CA PRO A 79 30.26 29.57 26.42
C PRO A 79 31.05 28.70 25.43
N SER A 80 30.43 28.38 24.29
CA SER A 80 31.09 27.63 23.22
C SER A 80 32.32 28.41 22.73
N LYS A 81 33.51 27.79 22.83
CA LYS A 81 34.77 28.36 22.31
C LYS A 81 34.97 28.16 20.81
N LEU A 82 33.95 27.70 20.08
CA LEU A 82 34.00 27.65 18.62
C LEU A 82 33.88 29.08 18.08
N GLN A 83 35.02 29.68 17.75
CA GLN A 83 35.08 30.90 16.96
C GLN A 83 34.47 30.64 15.57
N THR A 84 33.17 30.86 15.40
CA THR A 84 32.58 31.00 14.06
C THR A 84 32.83 32.41 13.55
N ARG A 85 34.10 32.78 13.40
CA ARG A 85 34.50 33.77 12.39
C ARG A 85 34.67 33.04 11.07
N ARG A 86 33.54 32.57 10.51
CA ARG A 86 33.50 32.23 9.09
C ARG A 86 32.99 33.47 8.36
N PRO A 87 33.80 34.14 7.52
CA PRO A 87 33.29 35.21 6.68
C PRO A 87 32.16 34.63 5.83
N SER A 88 31.03 35.34 5.79
CA SER A 88 29.87 35.03 4.98
C SER A 88 30.26 35.01 3.51
N VAL A 89 30.62 33.84 2.99
CA VAL A 89 30.46 33.55 1.58
C VAL A 89 28.96 33.48 1.32
N SER A 90 28.50 34.41 0.50
CA SER A 90 27.18 34.51 -0.09
C SER A 90 26.83 33.21 -0.81
N ASN A 91 26.27 32.25 -0.07
CA ASN A 91 25.55 31.13 -0.68
C ASN A 91 24.22 31.68 -1.19
N THR A 92 24.22 32.02 -2.48
CA THR A 92 23.01 32.11 -3.28
C THR A 92 22.37 30.72 -3.32
N PRO A 93 21.13 30.53 -2.84
CA PRO A 93 20.37 29.35 -3.18
C PRO A 93 19.83 29.55 -4.60
N PHE A 94 20.45 28.88 -5.56
CA PHE A 94 19.85 28.62 -6.85
C PHE A 94 18.62 27.73 -6.60
N SER A 95 17.45 28.36 -6.44
CA SER A 95 16.17 27.69 -6.42
C SER A 95 15.33 28.16 -7.59
N SER A 96 15.15 27.20 -8.49
CA SER A 96 14.20 27.11 -9.59
C SER A 96 12.90 27.91 -9.41
N SER A 97 12.63 28.72 -10.44
CA SER A 97 11.31 28.99 -11.03
C SER A 97 10.18 29.38 -10.08
N THR A 98 10.08 30.68 -9.82
CA THR A 98 8.81 31.39 -9.65
C THR A 98 8.80 32.57 -10.63
N PRO A 99 7.73 32.80 -11.41
CA PRO A 99 7.64 33.98 -12.24
C PRO A 99 7.27 35.14 -11.32
N VAL A 100 8.26 35.98 -11.00
CA VAL A 100 8.00 37.24 -10.32
C VAL A 100 7.28 38.14 -11.32
N LEU A 101 6.02 38.47 -11.01
CA LEU A 101 5.29 39.57 -11.62
C LEU A 101 6.14 40.83 -11.48
N VAL A 102 6.78 41.24 -12.57
CA VAL A 102 7.39 42.55 -12.71
C VAL A 102 6.24 43.55 -12.71
N THR A 103 5.99 44.16 -11.57
CA THR A 103 5.27 45.42 -11.49
C THR A 103 6.16 46.47 -12.13
N GLU A 104 6.00 46.63 -13.45
CA GLU A 104 6.63 47.71 -14.22
C GLU A 104 6.10 49.04 -13.68
N SER A 105 6.91 49.70 -12.86
CA SER A 105 6.81 51.14 -12.65
C SER A 105 7.06 51.81 -14.00
N ARG A 106 5.96 52.24 -14.62
CA ARG A 106 5.89 53.12 -15.79
C ARG A 106 6.96 54.22 -15.66
N PRO A 107 7.84 54.44 -16.66
CA PRO A 107 8.55 55.70 -16.72
C PRO A 107 7.56 56.79 -17.14
N SER A 108 7.21 57.66 -16.20
CA SER A 108 6.54 58.94 -16.48
C SER A 108 7.34 59.69 -17.54
N THR A 109 6.86 59.69 -18.78
CA THR A 109 7.37 60.57 -19.82
C THR A 109 6.43 61.76 -19.90
N ALA A 110 6.58 62.67 -18.95
CA ALA A 110 5.99 64.00 -18.98
C ALA A 110 7.03 64.98 -18.44
N SER A 111 8.00 65.31 -19.29
CA SER A 111 8.80 66.52 -19.16
C SER A 111 9.09 67.01 -20.58
N SER A 112 8.21 67.89 -21.05
CA SER A 112 8.43 68.75 -22.20
C SER A 112 9.57 69.71 -21.89
N THR A 113 10.76 69.46 -22.44
CA THR A 113 11.76 70.50 -22.67
C THR A 113 12.26 70.40 -24.10
N SER A 114 12.07 71.50 -24.81
CA SER A 114 12.33 71.71 -26.23
C SER A 114 13.80 71.63 -26.60
N SER A 115 14.10 70.74 -27.54
CA SER A 115 15.02 70.87 -28.68
C SER A 115 16.35 71.62 -28.51
N ARG A 116 17.45 70.89 -28.75
CA ARG A 116 18.47 71.29 -29.75
C ARG A 116 19.36 70.09 -30.11
N GLY A 117 19.52 69.85 -31.42
CA GLY A 117 20.69 69.14 -31.94
C GLY A 117 20.51 67.70 -32.41
N SER A 118 19.61 67.44 -33.36
CA SER A 118 19.96 66.81 -34.65
C SER A 118 18.67 66.50 -35.43
N GLY A 119 18.59 66.91 -36.70
CA GLY A 119 17.44 66.70 -37.61
C GLY A 119 17.22 65.23 -38.01
N LYS A 120 17.16 64.35 -37.01
CA LYS A 120 16.97 62.92 -37.16
C LYS A 120 15.50 62.63 -36.89
N ASN A 121 14.78 62.29 -37.97
CA ASN A 121 13.39 61.89 -37.89
C ASN A 121 13.30 60.52 -37.21
N PHE A 122 13.17 60.51 -35.89
CA PHE A 122 13.10 59.27 -35.10
C PHE A 122 11.92 58.37 -35.53
N ILE A 123 10.86 58.95 -36.08
CA ILE A 123 9.74 58.18 -36.68
C ILE A 123 10.24 57.33 -37.86
N ASN A 124 11.00 57.93 -38.78
CA ASN A 124 11.52 57.23 -39.95
C ASN A 124 12.63 56.23 -39.58
N ILE A 125 13.49 56.59 -38.61
CA ILE A 125 14.55 55.71 -38.12
C ILE A 125 13.96 54.49 -37.38
N ASN A 126 12.88 54.69 -36.61
CA ASN A 126 12.20 53.60 -35.93
C ASN A 126 11.41 52.75 -36.93
N ALA A 127 10.79 53.37 -37.94
CA ALA A 127 10.09 52.64 -39.01
C ALA A 127 11.07 51.78 -39.83
N SER A 128 12.24 52.30 -40.19
CA SER A 128 13.27 51.49 -40.88
C SER A 128 13.82 50.41 -39.97
N LYS A 129 14.17 50.72 -38.70
CA LYS A 129 14.62 49.71 -37.73
C LYS A 129 13.60 48.61 -37.47
N ALA A 130 12.30 48.91 -37.48
CA ALA A 130 11.24 47.92 -37.30
C ALA A 130 11.02 47.06 -38.57
N ARG A 131 11.36 47.57 -39.75
CA ARG A 131 11.34 46.80 -41.01
C ARG A 131 12.61 45.97 -41.20
N GLU A 132 13.75 46.47 -40.75
CA GLU A 132 15.05 45.82 -40.82
C GLU A 132 15.30 44.88 -39.64
N SER A 133 14.51 44.97 -38.55
CA SER A 133 14.65 44.04 -37.44
C SER A 133 14.34 42.63 -37.95
N PRO A 134 15.29 41.69 -37.83
CA PRO A 134 15.02 40.32 -38.22
C PRO A 134 13.84 39.83 -37.38
N THR A 135 12.82 39.26 -38.04
CA THR A 135 11.71 38.58 -37.35
C THR A 135 12.32 37.67 -36.27
N PRO A 136 11.77 37.62 -35.04
CA PRO A 136 12.26 36.72 -34.02
C PRO A 136 12.38 35.35 -34.65
N ARG A 137 13.61 34.85 -34.80
CA ARG A 137 13.84 33.49 -35.27
C ARG A 137 13.04 32.62 -34.31
N THR A 138 11.92 32.06 -34.76
CA THR A 138 11.29 30.96 -34.05
C THR A 138 12.44 29.99 -33.81
N PRO A 139 12.83 29.69 -32.56
CA PRO A 139 13.92 28.77 -32.32
C PRO A 139 13.58 27.53 -33.12
N ARG A 140 14.39 27.23 -34.14
CA ARG A 140 14.25 26.04 -34.96
C ARG A 140 14.25 24.93 -33.93
N THR A 141 13.08 24.34 -33.66
CA THR A 141 12.97 23.26 -32.69
C THR A 141 14.04 22.26 -33.12
N PRO A 142 15.08 22.01 -32.30
CA PRO A 142 16.12 21.11 -32.71
C PRO A 142 15.42 19.83 -33.12
N ASP A 143 15.71 19.37 -34.35
CA ASP A 143 15.16 18.14 -34.89
C ASP A 143 15.27 17.11 -33.78
N LEU A 144 14.12 16.65 -33.26
CA LEU A 144 14.04 15.85 -32.05
C LEU A 144 14.86 14.60 -32.33
N LYS A 145 16.14 14.61 -31.93
CA LYS A 145 17.05 13.48 -32.12
C LYS A 145 16.29 12.26 -31.66
N GLN A 146 15.97 11.36 -32.59
CA GLN A 146 15.22 10.15 -32.29
C GLN A 146 16.00 9.42 -31.21
N THR A 147 15.53 9.54 -29.97
CA THR A 147 16.13 8.82 -28.87
C THR A 147 15.82 7.35 -29.13
N GLU A 148 16.87 6.54 -29.25
CA GLU A 148 16.71 5.11 -29.49
C GLU A 148 15.87 4.52 -28.37
N ARG A 149 14.73 3.92 -28.75
CA ARG A 149 13.83 3.30 -27.80
C ARG A 149 14.54 2.09 -27.21
N LYS A 150 14.68 2.05 -25.88
CA LYS A 150 15.35 0.94 -25.15
C LYS A 150 14.66 -0.41 -25.34
N THR A 151 13.38 -0.41 -25.69
CA THR A 151 12.54 -1.60 -25.81
C THR A 151 12.00 -1.69 -27.23
N LYS A 152 12.05 -2.89 -27.82
CA LYS A 152 11.56 -3.13 -29.18
C LYS A 152 10.04 -2.96 -29.25
N MET A 153 9.55 -2.62 -30.43
CA MET A 153 8.11 -2.47 -30.65
C MET A 153 7.40 -3.80 -30.44
N GLY A 154 6.32 -3.81 -29.65
CA GLY A 154 5.59 -5.01 -29.27
C GLY A 154 6.08 -5.71 -28.00
N GLU A 155 7.27 -5.35 -27.50
CA GLU A 155 7.78 -5.86 -26.22
C GLU A 155 7.39 -4.94 -25.05
N ILE A 156 7.12 -5.54 -23.90
CA ILE A 156 6.80 -4.80 -22.68
C ILE A 156 8.11 -4.32 -22.05
N PRO A 157 8.23 -3.01 -21.72
CA PRO A 157 9.38 -2.51 -21.00
C PRO A 157 9.68 -3.25 -19.70
N LYS A 158 10.97 -3.57 -19.47
CA LYS A 158 11.45 -4.31 -18.30
C LYS A 158 10.90 -3.75 -16.98
N TYR A 159 10.89 -2.43 -16.81
CA TYR A 159 10.39 -1.79 -15.58
C TYR A 159 8.92 -2.10 -15.27
N LEU A 160 8.09 -2.35 -16.28
CA LEU A 160 6.69 -2.73 -16.07
C LEU A 160 6.57 -4.18 -15.63
N VAL A 161 7.43 -5.05 -16.14
CA VAL A 161 7.52 -6.46 -15.72
C VAL A 161 8.01 -6.51 -14.28
N ASP A 162 9.13 -5.84 -13.98
CA ASP A 162 9.71 -5.76 -12.65
C ASP A 162 8.70 -5.18 -11.65
N ARG A 163 8.00 -4.10 -12.02
CA ARG A 163 6.95 -3.51 -11.18
C ARG A 163 5.78 -4.45 -10.90
N LYS A 164 5.36 -5.27 -11.87
CA LYS A 164 4.33 -6.29 -11.63
C LYS A 164 4.83 -7.37 -10.68
N MET A 165 6.10 -7.78 -10.80
CA MET A 165 6.70 -8.73 -9.87
C MET A 165 6.77 -8.15 -8.45
N GLU A 166 7.20 -6.90 -8.30
CA GLU A 166 7.22 -6.20 -7.01
C GLU A 166 5.83 -6.10 -6.37
N TRP A 167 4.78 -5.86 -7.16
CA TRP A 167 3.42 -5.86 -6.63
C TRP A 167 2.99 -7.26 -6.21
N ALA A 168 3.33 -8.30 -6.97
CA ALA A 168 3.02 -9.68 -6.62
C ALA A 168 3.74 -10.11 -5.34
N THR A 169 5.02 -9.74 -5.16
CA THR A 169 5.77 -10.05 -3.92
C THR A 169 5.19 -9.29 -2.73
N LYS A 170 4.90 -8.00 -2.87
CA LYS A 170 4.27 -7.20 -1.81
C LYS A 170 2.91 -7.74 -1.40
N GLU A 171 2.06 -8.15 -2.35
CA GLU A 171 0.77 -8.74 -2.03
C GLU A 171 0.92 -10.09 -1.31
N ARG A 172 1.87 -10.93 -1.73
CA ARG A 172 2.19 -12.19 -1.05
C ARG A 172 2.65 -11.94 0.39
N GLU A 173 3.57 -11.00 0.60
CA GLU A 173 4.03 -10.62 1.94
C GLU A 173 2.89 -10.06 2.79
N ARG A 174 1.99 -9.27 2.19
CA ARG A 174 0.80 -8.74 2.88
C ARG A 174 -0.13 -9.86 3.34
N LEU A 175 -0.43 -10.83 2.46
CA LEU A 175 -1.25 -11.99 2.81
C LEU A 175 -0.59 -12.84 3.89
N LYS A 176 0.72 -13.11 3.77
CA LYS A 176 1.47 -13.84 4.79
C LYS A 176 1.43 -13.15 6.15
N LYS A 177 1.60 -11.82 6.19
CA LYS A 177 1.48 -11.06 7.45
C LYS A 177 0.07 -11.12 8.04
N LEU A 178 -0.97 -11.08 7.21
CA LEU A 178 -2.35 -11.23 7.68
C LEU A 178 -2.59 -12.63 8.24
N GLU A 179 -2.01 -13.66 7.63
CA GLU A 179 -2.04 -15.04 8.13
C GLU A 179 -1.27 -15.20 9.45
N GLU A 180 -0.06 -14.64 9.53
CA GLU A 180 0.74 -14.58 10.76
C GLU A 180 0.00 -13.84 11.89
N GLN A 181 -0.76 -12.79 11.58
CA GLN A 181 -1.59 -12.07 12.57
C GLN A 181 -2.78 -12.90 13.10
N LYS A 182 -3.27 -13.90 12.35
CA LYS A 182 -4.33 -14.80 12.84
C LYS A 182 -3.81 -15.74 13.92
N ILE A 183 -2.52 -16.06 13.89
CA ILE A 183 -1.86 -16.94 14.84
C ILE A 183 -1.55 -16.12 16.11
N PRO A 184 -2.14 -16.44 17.27
CA PRO A 184 -1.84 -15.73 18.50
C PRO A 184 -0.34 -15.84 18.86
N PRO A 185 0.24 -14.81 19.51
CA PRO A 185 1.65 -14.83 19.90
C PRO A 185 1.94 -16.01 20.84
N GLY A 186 3.05 -16.72 20.59
CA GLY A 186 3.44 -17.91 21.36
C GLY A 186 2.77 -19.21 20.92
N MET A 187 1.78 -19.15 20.03
CA MET A 187 1.21 -20.32 19.36
C MET A 187 1.91 -20.56 18.01
N MET A 188 1.83 -21.80 17.53
CA MET A 188 2.37 -22.23 16.24
C MET A 188 1.46 -23.29 15.65
N VAL A 189 1.37 -23.35 14.31
CA VAL A 189 0.66 -24.43 13.61
C VAL A 189 1.51 -25.70 13.67
N MET A 190 0.92 -26.79 14.14
CA MET A 190 1.55 -28.12 14.17
C MET A 190 1.85 -28.61 12.73
N PRO A 191 3.02 -29.20 12.45
CA PRO A 191 3.31 -29.81 11.16
C PRO A 191 2.29 -30.88 10.77
N GLU A 192 1.96 -30.95 9.49
CA GLU A 192 0.90 -31.83 8.99
C GLU A 192 1.19 -33.33 9.24
N GLN A 193 2.43 -33.76 9.11
CA GLN A 193 2.83 -35.15 9.34
C GLN A 193 2.56 -35.58 10.79
N GLU A 194 3.07 -34.81 11.75
CA GLU A 194 2.85 -35.07 13.18
C GLU A 194 1.36 -35.01 13.56
N ARG A 195 0.61 -34.07 12.96
CA ARG A 195 -0.84 -33.98 13.15
C ARG A 195 -1.54 -35.27 12.73
N LEU A 196 -1.22 -35.79 11.55
CA LEU A 196 -1.82 -37.01 11.01
C LEU A 196 -1.43 -38.25 11.85
N GLU A 197 -0.19 -38.33 12.31
CA GLU A 197 0.25 -39.38 13.22
C GLU A 197 -0.52 -39.34 14.54
N THR A 198 -0.67 -38.15 15.12
CA THR A 198 -1.43 -37.94 16.36
C THR A 198 -2.91 -38.29 16.17
N LEU A 199 -3.51 -37.86 15.06
CA LEU A 199 -4.90 -38.20 14.71
C LEU A 199 -5.09 -39.71 14.62
N LYS A 200 -4.21 -40.40 13.89
CA LYS A 200 -4.26 -41.87 13.76
C LYS A 200 -4.12 -42.56 15.11
N PHE A 201 -3.22 -42.10 15.97
CA PHE A 201 -3.06 -42.63 17.32
C PHE A 201 -4.33 -42.46 18.16
N LEU A 202 -4.97 -41.28 18.09
CA LEU A 202 -6.21 -41.01 18.81
C LEU A 202 -7.38 -41.85 18.30
N GLU A 203 -7.49 -42.06 16.99
CA GLU A 203 -8.49 -42.95 16.38
C GLU A 203 -8.31 -44.40 16.85
N GLN A 204 -7.07 -44.90 16.84
CA GLN A 204 -6.76 -46.24 17.36
C GLN A 204 -7.14 -46.37 18.84
N ASN A 205 -6.80 -45.37 19.66
CA ASN A 205 -7.15 -45.38 21.08
C ASN A 205 -8.68 -45.36 21.29
N ARG A 206 -9.40 -44.52 20.55
CA ARG A 206 -10.87 -44.48 20.56
C ARG A 206 -11.47 -45.85 20.25
N ASP A 207 -10.99 -46.53 19.21
CA ASP A 207 -11.47 -47.86 18.84
C ASP A 207 -11.19 -48.90 19.93
N THR A 208 -10.04 -48.82 20.61
CA THR A 208 -9.75 -49.70 21.74
C THR A 208 -10.70 -49.47 22.92
N ILE A 209 -11.02 -48.21 23.24
CA ILE A 209 -11.97 -47.86 24.30
C ILE A 209 -13.38 -48.35 23.94
N LEU A 210 -13.81 -48.17 22.69
CA LEU A 210 -15.10 -48.67 22.20
C LEU A 210 -15.18 -50.20 22.27
N SER A 211 -14.10 -50.90 21.91
CA SER A 211 -13.99 -52.36 22.03
C SER A 211 -14.11 -52.81 23.49
N ASP A 212 -13.43 -52.11 24.42
CA ASP A 212 -13.52 -52.39 25.85
C ASP A 212 -14.90 -52.09 26.43
N MET A 213 -15.56 -51.02 25.96
CA MET A 213 -16.92 -50.71 26.34
C MET A 213 -17.92 -51.76 25.83
N GLY A 214 -17.69 -52.29 24.62
CA GLY A 214 -18.48 -53.38 24.05
C GLY A 214 -18.36 -54.71 24.80
N ARG A 215 -17.34 -54.89 25.65
CA ARG A 215 -17.16 -56.08 26.50
C ARG A 215 -17.97 -56.02 27.80
N PHE A 216 -18.62 -54.89 28.12
CA PHE A 216 -19.47 -54.82 29.30
C PHE A 216 -20.73 -55.66 29.13
N PRO A 217 -21.19 -56.34 30.20
CA PRO A 217 -22.46 -57.04 30.15
C PRO A 217 -23.61 -56.05 29.96
N VAL A 218 -24.71 -56.56 29.40
CA VAL A 218 -25.93 -55.78 29.14
C VAL A 218 -26.48 -55.13 30.41
N VAL A 219 -26.35 -55.80 31.56
CA VAL A 219 -26.78 -55.30 32.88
C VAL A 219 -25.56 -55.10 33.77
N ILE A 220 -25.43 -53.89 34.35
CA ILE A 220 -24.32 -53.51 35.23
C ILE A 220 -24.83 -53.30 36.65
N GLU A 221 -24.64 -54.30 37.51
CA GLU A 221 -25.16 -54.28 38.88
C GLU A 221 -24.13 -53.73 39.87
N THR A 222 -22.88 -54.19 39.79
CA THR A 222 -21.84 -53.86 40.76
C THR A 222 -21.35 -52.42 40.60
N THR A 223 -21.09 -51.75 41.72
CA THR A 223 -20.58 -50.36 41.75
C THR A 223 -19.20 -50.25 41.08
N SER A 224 -18.35 -51.27 41.21
CA SER A 224 -17.04 -51.35 40.55
C SER A 224 -17.17 -51.30 39.02
N MET A 225 -18.08 -52.07 38.44
CA MET A 225 -18.30 -52.04 37.00
C MET A 225 -18.93 -50.73 36.53
N LYS A 226 -19.81 -50.12 37.32
CA LYS A 226 -20.35 -48.78 37.02
C LYS A 226 -19.24 -47.73 36.97
N ARG A 227 -18.29 -47.77 37.92
CA ARG A 227 -17.11 -46.88 37.93
C ARG A 227 -16.24 -47.11 36.70
N ARG A 228 -15.87 -48.36 36.42
CA ARG A 228 -15.04 -48.69 35.25
C ARG A 228 -15.68 -48.25 33.94
N LYS A 229 -17.00 -48.43 33.79
CA LYS A 229 -17.72 -47.92 32.61
C LYS A 229 -17.66 -46.40 32.53
N ALA A 230 -17.95 -45.70 33.63
CA ALA A 230 -17.89 -44.24 33.67
C ALA A 230 -16.49 -43.70 33.33
N GLU A 231 -15.43 -44.36 33.80
CA GLU A 231 -14.04 -44.02 33.45
C GLU A 231 -13.76 -44.20 31.94
N LEU A 232 -14.29 -45.26 31.31
CA LEU A 232 -14.14 -45.45 29.86
C LEU A 232 -14.98 -44.44 29.07
N ASP A 233 -16.20 -44.11 29.53
CA ASP A 233 -17.04 -43.08 28.92
C ASP A 233 -16.35 -41.70 28.98
N GLU A 234 -15.71 -41.36 30.11
CA GLU A 234 -14.94 -40.12 30.26
C GLU A 234 -13.74 -40.08 29.32
N LYS A 235 -12.95 -41.15 29.27
CA LYS A 235 -11.82 -41.28 28.33
C LYS A 235 -12.27 -41.23 26.88
N LEU A 236 -13.41 -41.84 26.56
CA LEU A 236 -14.00 -41.79 25.22
C LEU A 236 -14.34 -40.35 24.85
N ARG A 237 -14.97 -39.60 25.77
CA ARG A 237 -15.30 -38.19 25.55
C ARG A 237 -14.05 -37.33 25.32
N GLU A 238 -13.00 -37.55 26.11
CA GLU A 238 -11.72 -36.85 25.97
C GLU A 238 -11.04 -37.17 24.63
N THR A 239 -10.97 -38.45 24.26
CA THR A 239 -10.37 -38.88 22.99
C THR A 239 -11.14 -38.37 21.78
N GLU A 240 -12.48 -38.38 21.82
CA GLU A 240 -13.31 -37.83 20.74
C GLU A 240 -13.16 -36.31 20.61
N ALA A 241 -13.08 -35.58 21.73
CA ALA A 241 -12.78 -34.14 21.71
C ALA A 241 -11.38 -33.87 21.11
N ALA A 242 -10.39 -34.69 21.42
CA ALA A 242 -9.06 -34.59 20.83
C ALA A 242 -9.10 -34.89 19.32
N VAL A 243 -9.76 -35.97 18.90
CA VAL A 243 -9.96 -36.30 17.47
C VAL A 243 -10.62 -35.14 16.74
N GLU A 244 -11.64 -34.51 17.32
CA GLU A 244 -12.29 -33.33 16.72
C GLU A 244 -11.29 -32.20 16.47
N VAL A 245 -10.43 -31.89 17.46
CA VAL A 245 -9.39 -30.86 17.32
C VAL A 245 -8.38 -31.23 16.23
N PHE A 246 -7.89 -32.48 16.22
CA PHE A 246 -6.85 -32.93 15.28
C PHE A 246 -7.37 -33.24 13.87
N SER A 247 -8.69 -33.44 13.71
CA SER A 247 -9.33 -33.57 12.40
C SER A 247 -9.34 -32.26 11.61
N ARG A 248 -9.08 -31.12 12.26
CA ARG A 248 -9.04 -29.79 11.63
C ARG A 248 -7.81 -29.65 10.73
N GLY A 249 -7.97 -28.88 9.66
CA GLY A 249 -6.93 -28.56 8.67
C GLY A 249 -5.66 -27.92 9.25
N GLU A 250 -5.80 -27.16 10.34
CA GLU A 250 -4.70 -26.49 11.04
C GLU A 250 -4.92 -26.60 12.55
N VAL A 251 -3.91 -27.07 13.28
CA VAL A 251 -3.96 -27.22 14.74
C VAL A 251 -2.91 -26.31 15.36
N LEU A 252 -3.34 -25.43 16.27
CA LEU A 252 -2.46 -24.51 16.98
C LEU A 252 -1.99 -25.15 18.28
N VAL A 253 -0.68 -25.14 18.51
CA VAL A 253 -0.02 -25.63 19.72
C VAL A 253 0.90 -24.56 20.30
N ASN A 254 1.12 -24.64 21.61
CA ASN A 254 2.05 -23.77 22.30
C ASN A 254 3.48 -24.06 21.83
N ARG A 255 4.16 -23.04 21.29
CA ARG A 255 5.49 -23.18 20.70
C ARG A 255 6.52 -23.72 21.68
N ARG A 256 6.50 -23.24 22.93
CA ARG A 256 7.48 -23.66 23.95
C ARG A 256 7.35 -25.14 24.31
N GLU A 257 6.11 -25.61 24.43
CA GLU A 257 5.82 -27.00 24.78
C GLU A 257 6.15 -27.94 23.63
N TYR A 258 5.84 -27.51 22.39
CA TYR A 258 6.19 -28.25 21.19
C TYR A 258 7.69 -28.42 21.05
N ASP A 259 8.46 -27.32 21.13
CA ASP A 259 9.92 -27.37 21.01
C ASP A 259 10.55 -28.27 22.10
N ALA A 260 10.02 -28.22 23.33
CA ALA A 260 10.45 -29.09 24.43
C ALA A 260 10.12 -30.57 24.19
N ARG A 261 8.95 -30.89 23.63
CA ARG A 261 8.56 -32.26 23.27
C ARG A 261 9.48 -32.82 22.20
N THR A 262 9.74 -32.04 21.15
CA THR A 262 10.59 -32.45 20.02
C THR A 262 12.04 -32.64 20.47
N ALA A 263 12.56 -31.78 21.35
CA ALA A 263 13.88 -31.95 21.93
C ALA A 263 14.00 -33.25 22.76
N ARG A 264 12.95 -33.61 23.52
CA ARG A 264 12.92 -34.88 24.27
C ARG A 264 12.85 -36.11 23.35
N ALA A 265 12.15 -36.01 22.23
CA ALA A 265 12.03 -37.12 21.28
C ALA A 265 13.33 -37.36 20.46
N ALA A 266 14.18 -36.33 20.35
CA ALA A 266 15.45 -36.41 19.63
C ALA A 266 16.64 -36.90 20.47
N THR A 267 16.44 -37.07 21.79
CA THR A 267 17.44 -37.60 22.73
C THR A 267 17.21 -39.08 22.95
#